data_AF-A0A8X6XTF2-F1
#
_entry.id   AF-A0A8X6XTF2-F1
#
_cell.length_a   1.000
_cell.length_b   1.000
_cell.length_c   1.000
_cell.angle_alpha   90.00
_cell.angle_beta   90.00
_cell.angle_gamma   90.00
#
_symmetry.space_group_name_H-M   'P 1'
#
loop_
_entity.id
_entity.type
_entity.pdbx_description
1 polymer ?
#
loop_
_entity_poly.entity_id
_entity_poly.type
_entity_poly.pdbx_seq_one_letter_code
_entity_poly.pdbx_strand_id
1 'polypeptide(L)'
;MKLFYDAEIYKKLDIPWDSVVRFIKVTLPQLGWSEGEEEVVMDVGCGPGRLTSNFIFPCFPNLKKLIALDTVPGMIEAAKSLYPHPKIEYMVANFED
;
A
#
# COMPACT_ATOMS: atom_id res chain seq x y z
N MET A 1 -2.54 16.71 -20.17
CA MET A 1 -1.57 15.66 -20.54
C MET A 1 -1.89 14.43 -19.69
N LYS A 2 -2.49 13.37 -20.25
CA LYS A 2 -2.66 12.11 -19.50
C LYS A 2 -1.25 11.52 -19.34
N LEU A 3 -0.69 11.60 -18.13
CA LEU A 3 0.49 10.81 -17.79
C LEU A 3 0.08 9.35 -17.95
N PHE A 4 0.70 8.66 -18.91
CA PHE A 4 0.59 7.21 -19.00
C PHE A 4 1.40 6.64 -17.83
N TYR A 5 0.73 6.41 -16.70
CA TYR A 5 1.31 5.73 -15.55
C TYR A 5 1.47 4.25 -15.90
N ASP A 6 2.66 3.88 -16.37
CA ASP A 6 3.02 2.50 -16.66
C ASP A 6 3.53 1.81 -15.38
N ALA A 7 2.80 0.79 -14.92
CA ALA A 7 3.15 0.03 -13.74
C ALA A 7 4.49 -0.70 -13.86
N GLU A 8 4.89 -1.12 -15.07
CA GLU A 8 6.17 -1.80 -15.31
C GLU A 8 7.36 -0.85 -15.22
N ILE A 9 7.18 0.42 -15.64
CA ILE A 9 8.20 1.46 -15.44
C ILE A 9 8.29 1.80 -13.95
N TYR A 10 7.13 2.04 -13.30
CA TYR A 10 7.08 2.43 -11.90
C TYR A 10 7.74 1.37 -11.01
N LYS A 11 7.42 0.08 -11.20
CA LYS A 11 8.00 -1.03 -10.44
C LYS A 11 9.54 -1.04 -10.42
N LYS A 12 10.19 -0.61 -11.50
CA LYS A 12 11.66 -0.59 -11.60
C LYS A 12 12.30 0.56 -10.82
N LEU A 13 11.54 1.63 -10.61
CA LEU A 13 12.01 2.87 -9.97
C LEU A 13 11.49 3.02 -8.53
N ASP A 14 10.49 2.24 -8.15
CA ASP A 14 9.78 2.34 -6.88
C ASP A 14 10.61 1.79 -5.71
N ILE A 15 11.66 2.53 -5.34
CA ILE A 15 12.43 2.34 -4.11
C ILE A 15 11.93 3.39 -3.11
N PRO A 16 11.25 2.99 -2.02
CA PRO A 16 10.79 3.96 -1.04
C PRO A 16 11.99 4.61 -0.37
N TRP A 17 11.86 5.92 -0.13
CA TRP A 17 12.86 6.70 0.57
C TRP A 17 13.03 6.17 2.00
N ASP A 18 14.27 6.19 2.51
CA ASP A 18 14.57 5.72 3.87
C ASP A 18 13.74 6.43 4.95
N SER A 19 13.40 7.71 4.74
CA SER A 19 12.52 8.48 5.63
C SER A 19 11.10 7.90 5.68
N VAL A 20 10.55 7.46 4.55
CA VAL A 20 9.25 6.81 4.46
C VAL A 20 9.29 5.45 5.18
N VAL A 21 10.32 4.66 4.91
CA VAL A 21 10.50 3.35 5.57
C VAL A 21 10.65 3.52 7.09
N ARG A 22 11.42 4.51 7.54
CA ARG A 22 11.60 4.81 8.96
C ARG A 22 10.30 5.29 9.59
N PHE A 23 9.54 6.13 8.92
CA PHE A 23 8.24 6.58 9.43
C PHE A 23 7.32 5.38 9.67
N ILE A 24 7.14 4.51 8.67
CA ILE A 24 6.27 3.33 8.74
C ILE A 24 6.73 2.36 9.85
N LYS A 25 8.04 2.08 9.93
CA LYS A 25 8.55 1.05 10.86
C LYS A 25 8.77 1.52 12.28
N VAL A 26 9.00 2.81 12.49
CA VAL A 26 9.42 3.34 13.81
C VAL A 26 8.44 4.36 14.34
N THR A 27 8.06 5.35 13.53
CA THR A 27 7.19 6.43 14.00
C THR A 27 5.73 5.98 14.09
N LEU A 28 5.24 5.18 13.15
CA LEU A 28 3.85 4.73 13.13
C LEU A 28 3.47 3.94 14.41
N PRO A 29 4.27 2.97 14.90
CA PRO A 29 3.99 2.32 16.19
C PRO A 29 4.05 3.28 17.38
N GLN A 30 4.99 4.24 17.39
CA GLN A 30 5.08 5.25 18.45
C GLN A 30 3.86 6.18 18.53
N LEU A 31 3.07 6.26 17.46
CA LEU A 31 1.80 6.98 17.42
C LEU A 31 0.62 6.12 17.91
N GLY A 32 0.86 4.89 18.37
CA GLY A 32 -0.14 3.97 18.91
C GLY A 32 -0.87 3.13 17.85
N TRP A 33 -0.44 3.19 16.58
CA TRP A 33 -0.92 2.28 15.54
C TRP A 33 -0.26 0.92 15.69
N SER A 34 -0.87 -0.14 15.14
CA SER A 34 -0.33 -1.51 15.17
C SER A 34 -0.19 -2.18 16.54
N GLU A 35 -0.61 -1.49 17.60
CA GLU A 35 -0.55 -1.99 18.97
C GLU A 35 -1.96 -2.23 19.51
N GLY A 36 -2.19 -3.39 20.12
CA GLY A 36 -3.45 -3.71 20.78
C GLY A 36 -4.48 -4.40 19.87
N GLU A 37 -5.58 -3.69 19.59
CA GLU A 37 -6.82 -4.24 19.00
C GLU A 37 -6.70 -4.59 17.51
N GLU A 38 -7.73 -5.26 16.99
CA GLU A 38 -7.82 -5.59 15.57
C GLU A 38 -8.06 -4.33 14.72
N GLU A 39 -7.22 -4.10 13.69
CA GLU A 39 -7.26 -2.88 12.87
C GLU A 39 -7.70 -3.14 11.42
N VAL A 40 -8.37 -2.15 10.83
CA VAL A 40 -8.59 -2.05 9.37
C VAL A 40 -7.74 -0.90 8.86
N VAL A 41 -6.85 -1.19 7.90
CA VAL A 41 -5.90 -0.21 7.36
C VAL A 41 -6.28 0.12 5.93
N MET A 42 -6.15 1.40 5.55
CA MET A 42 -6.35 1.85 4.19
C MET A 42 -5.09 2.52 3.65
N ASP A 43 -4.64 2.09 2.48
CA ASP A 43 -3.49 2.64 1.76
C ASP A 43 -3.98 3.31 0.47
N VAL A 44 -3.93 4.64 0.41
CA VAL A 44 -4.44 5.44 -0.70
C VAL A 44 -3.28 5.84 -1.62
N GLY A 45 -3.41 5.55 -2.91
CA GLY A 45 -2.32 5.69 -3.87
C GLY A 45 -1.31 4.55 -3.75
N CYS A 46 -1.79 3.31 -3.59
CA CYS A 46 -0.95 2.15 -3.31
C CYS A 46 -0.03 1.76 -4.50
N GLY A 47 -0.25 2.32 -5.69
CA GLY A 47 0.50 1.98 -6.90
C GLY A 47 0.48 0.47 -7.17
N PRO A 48 1.60 -0.13 -7.61
CA PRO A 48 1.68 -1.57 -7.83
C PRO A 48 1.85 -2.38 -6.53
N GLY A 49 1.62 -1.78 -5.35
CA GLY A 49 1.47 -2.49 -4.07
C GLY A 49 2.77 -2.84 -3.35
N ARG A 50 3.94 -2.41 -3.81
CA ARG A 50 5.24 -2.76 -3.19
C ARG A 50 5.36 -2.21 -1.77
N LEU A 51 5.05 -0.93 -1.57
CA LEU A 51 5.08 -0.29 -0.24
C LEU A 51 4.04 -0.96 0.68
N THR A 52 2.82 -1.13 0.18
CA THR A 52 1.70 -1.79 0.84
C THR A 52 2.09 -3.16 1.39
N SER A 53 2.59 -4.05 0.53
CA SER A 53 2.85 -5.44 0.88
C SER A 53 4.10 -5.62 1.73
N ASN A 54 5.19 -4.90 1.42
CA ASN A 54 6.50 -5.18 2.02
C ASN A 54 6.83 -4.30 3.23
N PHE A 55 6.12 -3.20 3.43
CA PHE A 55 6.43 -2.22 4.47
C PHE A 55 5.23 -1.92 5.36
N ILE A 56 4.05 -1.64 4.79
CA ILE A 56 2.86 -1.32 5.57
C ILE A 56 2.28 -2.58 6.21
N PHE A 57 1.92 -3.59 5.41
CA PHE A 57 1.29 -4.83 5.89
C PHE A 57 2.04 -5.49 7.07
N PRO A 58 3.38 -5.66 7.05
CA PRO A 58 4.10 -6.29 8.15
C PRO A 58 4.08 -5.49 9.47
N CYS A 59 3.77 -4.19 9.42
CA CYS A 59 3.65 -3.39 10.63
C CYS A 59 2.37 -3.71 11.40
N PHE A 60 1.36 -4.34 10.81
CA PHE A 60 0.06 -4.58 11.46
C PHE A 60 -0.16 -6.07 11.77
N PRO A 61 0.34 -6.59 12.91
CA PRO A 61 0.23 -8.02 13.24
C PRO A 61 -1.21 -8.47 13.48
N ASN A 62 -2.06 -7.60 14.03
CA ASN A 62 -3.47 -7.86 14.34
C ASN A 62 -4.42 -7.30 13.25
N LEU A 63 -3.94 -7.22 12.01
CA LEU A 63 -4.73 -6.68 10.90
C LEU A 63 -5.95 -7.56 10.59
N LYS A 64 -7.14 -6.96 10.62
CA LYS A 64 -8.38 -7.53 10.07
C LYS A 64 -8.32 -7.58 8.55
N LYS A 65 -8.02 -6.42 7.94
CA LYS A 65 -8.03 -6.19 6.50
C LYS A 65 -7.23 -4.94 6.15
N LEU A 66 -6.51 -4.99 5.03
CA LEU A 66 -5.87 -3.84 4.40
C LEU A 66 -6.56 -3.56 3.07
N ILE A 67 -7.07 -2.35 2.89
CA ILE A 67 -7.72 -1.87 1.67
C ILE A 67 -6.72 -0.98 0.93
N ALA A 68 -6.25 -1.41 -0.23
CA ALA A 68 -5.23 -0.73 -1.03
C ALA A 68 -5.87 -0.17 -2.30
N LEU A 69 -5.87 1.15 -2.43
CA LEU A 69 -6.61 1.89 -3.44
C LEU A 69 -5.66 2.63 -4.37
N ASP A 70 -5.96 2.61 -5.66
CA ASP A 70 -5.30 3.46 -6.66
C ASP A 70 -6.31 3.85 -7.75
N THR A 71 -6.11 5.02 -8.36
CA THR A 71 -6.99 5.50 -9.45
C THR A 71 -6.68 4.84 -10.78
N VAL A 72 -5.47 4.29 -10.94
CA VAL A 72 -4.99 3.71 -12.19
C VAL A 72 -5.24 2.20 -12.21
N PRO A 73 -6.12 1.67 -13.08
CA PRO A 73 -6.42 0.22 -13.12
C PRO A 73 -5.19 -0.67 -13.30
N GLY A 74 -4.24 -0.26 -14.15
CA GLY A 74 -3.00 -1.01 -14.38
C GLY A 74 -2.12 -1.16 -13.14
N MET A 75 -2.20 -0.20 -12.20
CA MET A 75 -1.50 -0.31 -10.91
C MET A 75 -2.13 -1.40 -10.04
N ILE A 76 -3.47 -1.43 -9.97
CA ILE A 76 -4.22 -2.44 -9.21
C ILE A 76 -4.06 -3.84 -9.80
N GLU A 77 -4.06 -3.97 -11.12
CA GLU A 77 -3.78 -5.24 -11.80
C GLU A 77 -2.37 -5.75 -11.47
N ALA A 78 -1.35 -4.88 -11.55
CA ALA A 78 0.01 -5.21 -11.17
C ALA A 78 0.11 -5.60 -9.69
N ALA A 79 -0.53 -4.85 -8.79
CA ALA A 79 -0.52 -5.13 -7.36
C ALA A 79 -1.11 -6.50 -7.01
N LYS A 80 -2.27 -6.84 -7.60
CA LYS A 80 -2.92 -8.15 -7.45
C LYS A 80 -2.03 -9.29 -7.94
N SER A 81 -1.31 -9.08 -9.05
CA SER A 81 -0.44 -10.10 -9.63
C SER A 81 0.87 -10.28 -8.85
N LEU A 82 1.45 -9.19 -8.34
CA LEU A 82 2.78 -9.20 -7.72
C LEU A 82 2.74 -9.50 -6.23
N TYR A 83 1.70 -9.07 -5.54
CA TYR A 83 1.59 -9.11 -4.09
C TYR A 83 0.23 -9.66 -3.62
N PRO A 84 -0.21 -10.83 -4.09
CA PRO A 84 -1.48 -11.40 -3.66
C PRO A 84 -1.44 -11.78 -2.17
N HIS A 85 -2.44 -11.35 -1.41
CA HIS A 85 -2.56 -11.72 0.00
C HIS A 85 -4.04 -11.74 0.43
N PRO A 86 -4.51 -12.75 1.20
CA PRO A 86 -5.93 -12.87 1.56
C PRO A 86 -6.46 -11.74 2.44
N LYS A 87 -5.58 -11.02 3.15
CA LYS A 87 -5.94 -9.85 3.96
C LYS A 87 -5.78 -8.51 3.24
N ILE A 88 -5.26 -8.50 2.01
CA ILE A 88 -5.09 -7.27 1.22
C ILE A 88 -6.12 -7.26 0.10
N GLU A 89 -6.99 -6.25 0.09
CA GLU A 89 -7.94 -6.01 -0.99
C GLU A 89 -7.45 -4.84 -1.84
N TYR A 90 -7.09 -5.13 -3.09
CA TYR A 90 -6.71 -4.10 -4.06
C TYR A 90 -7.92 -3.66 -4.89
N MET A 91 -8.22 -2.36 -4.90
CA MET A 91 -9.38 -1.81 -5.61
C MET A 91 -9.02 -0.56 -6.42
N VAL A 92 -9.68 -0.41 -7.56
CA VAL A 92 -9.64 0.84 -8.31
C VAL A 92 -10.64 1.80 -7.66
N ALA A 93 -10.17 2.93 -7.17
CA ALA A 93 -11.02 3.95 -6.57
C ALA A 93 -10.40 5.34 -6.72
N ASN A 94 -11.25 6.35 -6.86
CA ASN A 94 -10.87 7.74 -6.68
C ASN A 94 -11.25 8.17 -5.26
N PHE A 95 -10.34 8.81 -4.55
CA PHE A 95 -10.61 9.30 -3.19
C PHE A 95 -11.30 10.67 -3.19
N GLU A 96 -11.42 11.31 -4.35
CA GLU A 96 -12.11 12.59 -4.54
C GLU A 96 -13.59 12.44 -4.93
N ASP A 97 -14.04 11.21 -5.22
CA ASP A 97 -15.44 10.88 -5.55
C ASP A 97 -16.26 10.60 -4.28
#